data_AF-A0A0X3PHX3-F1
#
_entry.id   AF-A0A0X3PHX3-F1
#
_cell.length_a   1.000
_cell.length_b   1.000
_cell.length_c   1.000
_cell.angle_alpha   90.00
_cell.angle_beta   90.00
_cell.angle_gamma   90.00
#
_symmetry.space_group_name_H-M   'P 1'
#
loop_
_entity.id
_entity.type
_entity.pdbx_description
1 polymer ?
#
loop_
_entity_poly.entity_id
_entity_poly.type
_entity_poly.pdbx_seq_one_letter_code
_entity_poly.pdbx_strand_id
1 'polypeptide(L)'
;MEEGLNQLPFEEVTVITPTGHKYNGLKFLKGNCGVSIVRSGEAMERGLRDCCRAMRIGKILIHTPEESPPSEAQVVYAKLPPGVHLRKILLMYPILHTGTAVLKAIDLLRSYNVSAENIILETLFASPSGVRNVLARNPALTIVTSEIHSVVPWHFEHLYFGTV
;
A
#
# COMPACT_ATOMS: atom_id res chain seq x y z
N MET A 1 -3.66 8.33 -1.62
CA MET A 1 -2.43 8.74 -2.35
C MET A 1 -1.72 9.89 -1.67
N GLU A 2 -2.14 11.15 -1.85
CA GLU A 2 -1.46 12.27 -1.20
C GLU A 2 -1.44 12.12 0.33
N GLU A 3 -2.56 11.71 0.92
CA GLU A 3 -2.63 11.44 2.36
C GLU A 3 -1.68 10.31 2.79
N GLY A 4 -1.51 9.28 1.97
CA GLY A 4 -0.50 8.24 2.18
C GLY A 4 0.93 8.73 2.12
N LEU A 5 1.22 9.65 1.19
CA LEU A 5 2.53 10.28 1.07
C LEU A 5 2.86 11.14 2.29
N ASN A 6 1.86 11.79 2.91
CA ASN A 6 2.05 12.57 4.13
C ASN A 6 2.50 11.71 5.33
N GLN A 7 2.22 10.40 5.31
CA GLN A 7 2.66 9.46 6.34
C GLN A 7 4.12 8.99 6.14
N LEU A 8 4.76 9.37 5.02
CA LEU A 8 6.16 9.03 4.77
C LEU A 8 7.09 9.96 5.54
N PRO A 9 8.25 9.47 6.01
CA PRO A 9 9.16 10.26 6.80
C PRO A 9 9.84 11.35 5.97
N PHE A 10 10.04 12.50 6.59
CA PHE A 10 10.65 13.69 6.00
C PHE A 10 11.80 14.23 6.86
N GLU A 11 12.73 14.94 6.22
CA GLU A 11 13.80 15.70 6.84
C GLU A 11 13.58 17.20 6.56
N GLU A 12 13.94 18.05 7.52
CA GLU A 12 14.00 19.49 7.29
C GLU A 12 15.15 19.82 6.33
N VAL A 13 14.90 20.72 5.38
CA VAL A 13 15.91 21.20 4.44
C VAL A 13 15.76 22.69 4.23
N THR A 14 16.87 23.41 4.35
CA THR A 14 16.92 24.82 3.97
C THR A 14 17.35 24.91 2.51
N VAL A 15 16.54 25.60 1.71
CA VAL A 15 16.86 25.91 0.30
C VAL A 15 17.03 27.42 0.14
N ILE A 16 17.81 27.82 -0.86
CA ILE A 16 17.96 29.23 -1.24
C ILE A 16 17.00 29.50 -2.40
N THR A 17 16.10 30.46 -2.24
CA THR A 17 15.15 30.86 -3.29
C THR A 17 15.88 31.57 -4.44
N PRO A 18 15.27 31.68 -5.63
CA PRO A 18 15.83 32.49 -6.71
C PRO A 18 16.05 33.97 -6.34
N THR A 19 15.36 34.45 -5.31
CA THR A 19 15.52 35.81 -4.75
C THR A 19 16.66 35.92 -3.73
N GLY A 20 17.42 34.84 -3.49
CA GLY A 20 18.56 34.81 -2.56
C GLY A 20 18.19 34.61 -1.08
N HIS A 21 16.91 34.41 -0.76
CA HIS A 21 16.45 34.25 0.63
C HIS A 21 16.46 32.78 1.03
N LYS A 22 16.71 32.49 2.32
CA LYS A 22 16.61 31.13 2.86
C LYS A 22 15.15 30.79 3.12
N TYR A 23 14.73 29.60 2.69
CA TYR A 23 13.43 29.02 3.00
C TYR A 23 13.62 27.67 3.68
N ASN A 24 12.99 27.49 4.85
CA ASN A 24 13.01 26.23 5.58
C ASN A 24 11.82 25.38 5.13
N GLY A 25 12.10 24.33 4.37
CA GLY A 25 11.12 23.39 3.86
C GLY A 25 11.34 21.97 4.38
N LEU A 26 10.59 21.05 3.79
CA LEU A 26 10.66 19.62 4.09
C LEU A 26 10.99 18.85 2.82
N LYS A 27 11.63 17.70 3.01
CA LYS A 27 11.96 16.78 1.93
C LYS A 27 11.76 15.35 2.40
N PHE A 28 11.17 14.50 1.55
CA PHE A 28 11.02 13.09 1.87
C PHE A 28 12.39 12.40 2.04
N LEU A 29 12.49 11.53 3.04
CA LEU A 29 13.63 10.65 3.18
C LEU A 29 13.72 9.69 1.99
N LYS A 30 14.93 9.40 1.55
CA LYS A 30 15.18 8.41 0.50
C LYS A 30 14.86 7.02 1.03
N GLY A 31 14.15 6.22 0.24
CA GLY A 31 13.89 4.83 0.59
C GLY A 31 12.54 4.33 0.13
N ASN A 32 11.54 5.20 -0.01
CA ASN A 32 10.15 4.80 -0.17
C ASN A 32 9.87 3.99 -1.47
N CYS A 33 8.92 3.07 -1.40
CA CYS A 33 8.42 2.33 -2.54
C CYS A 33 6.92 2.02 -2.41
N GLY A 34 6.25 1.87 -3.55
CA GLY A 34 4.91 1.30 -3.60
C GLY A 34 4.98 -0.21 -3.80
N VAL A 35 4.00 -0.93 -3.26
CA VAL A 35 3.76 -2.35 -3.56
C VAL A 35 2.28 -2.52 -3.83
N SER A 36 1.90 -2.96 -5.03
CA SER A 36 0.50 -3.24 -5.37
C SER A 36 0.20 -4.73 -5.17
N ILE A 37 -0.97 -5.02 -4.60
CA ILE A 37 -1.54 -6.37 -4.63
C ILE A 37 -2.32 -6.51 -5.93
N VAL A 38 -1.84 -7.37 -6.82
CA VAL A 38 -2.43 -7.64 -8.13
C VAL A 38 -3.74 -8.39 -7.94
N ARG A 39 -4.83 -8.05 -8.65
CA ARG A 39 -4.92 -7.07 -9.77
C ARG A 39 -5.37 -5.68 -9.33
N SER A 40 -6.31 -5.59 -8.39
CA SER A 40 -7.00 -4.33 -8.06
C SER A 40 -6.07 -3.24 -7.51
N GLY A 41 -4.98 -3.59 -6.83
CA GLY A 41 -3.96 -2.65 -6.38
C GLY A 41 -3.25 -1.91 -7.53
N GLU A 42 -3.26 -2.44 -8.74
CA GLU A 42 -2.64 -1.78 -9.90
C GLU A 42 -3.42 -0.53 -10.35
N ALA A 43 -4.72 -0.46 -10.05
CA ALA A 43 -5.55 0.72 -10.30
C ALA A 43 -5.01 1.97 -9.59
N MET A 44 -4.32 1.77 -8.47
CA MET A 44 -3.78 2.80 -7.62
C MET A 44 -2.37 3.28 -8.07
N GLU A 45 -1.67 2.52 -8.91
CA GLU A 45 -0.31 2.83 -9.35
C GLU A 45 -0.23 4.11 -10.18
N ARG A 46 -1.26 4.39 -10.99
CA ARG A 46 -1.32 5.60 -11.81
C ARG A 46 -1.31 6.85 -10.94
N GLY A 47 -2.18 6.90 -9.93
CA GLY A 47 -2.24 7.98 -8.97
C GLY A 47 -0.92 8.15 -8.22
N LEU A 48 -0.28 7.06 -7.82
CA LEU A 48 1.03 7.12 -7.17
C LEU A 48 2.11 7.73 -8.09
N ARG A 49 2.14 7.36 -9.38
CA ARG A 49 3.12 7.91 -10.33
C ARG A 49 2.87 9.37 -10.68
N ASP A 50 1.61 9.78 -10.73
CA ASP A 50 1.25 11.19 -10.99
C ASP A 50 1.70 12.08 -9.81
N CYS A 51 1.61 11.60 -8.57
CA CYS A 51 2.15 12.31 -7.39
C CYS A 51 3.68 12.17 -7.24
N CYS A 52 4.25 10.99 -7.51
CA CYS A 52 5.66 10.68 -7.25
C CYS A 52 6.29 9.84 -8.39
N ARG A 53 6.84 10.52 -9.40
CA ARG A 53 7.41 9.87 -10.61
C ARG A 53 8.61 8.95 -10.33
N ALA A 54 9.33 9.17 -9.25
CA ALA A 54 10.56 8.44 -8.91
C ALA A 54 10.32 7.19 -8.06
N MET A 55 9.08 6.92 -7.64
CA MET A 55 8.80 5.82 -6.72
C MET A 55 8.90 4.46 -7.44
N ARG A 56 9.69 3.55 -6.86
CA ARG A 56 9.75 2.15 -7.33
C ARG A 56 8.47 1.43 -6.93
N ILE A 57 7.94 0.59 -7.82
CA ILE A 57 6.71 -0.18 -7.58
C ILE A 57 7.04 -1.67 -7.65
N GLY A 58 6.77 -2.39 -6.55
CA GLY A 58 6.73 -3.84 -6.51
C GLY A 58 5.31 -4.37 -6.75
N LYS A 59 5.21 -5.64 -7.11
CA LYS A 59 3.93 -6.32 -7.35
C LYS A 59 3.88 -7.64 -6.59
N ILE A 60 2.75 -7.93 -5.95
CA ILE A 60 2.46 -9.21 -5.32
C ILE A 60 1.15 -9.74 -5.89
N LEU A 61 1.16 -10.91 -6.50
CA LEU A 61 -0.04 -11.61 -6.95
C LEU A 61 -0.44 -12.63 -5.89
N ILE A 62 -1.65 -12.48 -5.37
CA ILE A 62 -2.26 -13.38 -4.41
C ILE A 62 -3.47 -14.01 -5.07
N HIS A 63 -3.52 -15.32 -5.08
CA HIS A 63 -4.64 -16.08 -5.63
C HIS A 63 -5.27 -16.92 -4.52
N THR A 64 -6.60 -16.94 -4.50
CA THR A 64 -7.38 -17.86 -3.69
C THR A 64 -8.09 -18.78 -4.67
N PRO A 65 -7.81 -20.09 -4.66
CA PRO A 65 -8.54 -21.05 -5.49
C PRO A 65 -10.05 -20.97 -5.20
N GLU A 66 -10.89 -21.11 -6.23
CA GLU A 66 -12.35 -20.94 -6.11
C GLU A 66 -13.00 -21.93 -5.13
N GLU A 67 -12.45 -23.13 -5.01
CA GLU A 67 -12.95 -24.20 -4.13
C GLU A 67 -12.40 -24.12 -2.71
N SER A 68 -11.46 -23.20 -2.45
CA SER A 68 -10.75 -23.10 -1.18
C SER A 68 -11.31 -21.96 -0.32
N PRO A 69 -11.30 -22.12 1.02
CA PRO A 69 -11.62 -21.02 1.91
C PRO A 69 -10.61 -19.87 1.74
N PRO A 70 -11.00 -18.60 1.96
CA PRO A 70 -10.11 -17.44 1.82
C PRO A 70 -8.78 -17.55 2.58
N SER A 71 -8.74 -18.32 3.68
CA SER A 71 -7.55 -18.61 4.48
C SER A 71 -6.42 -19.29 3.69
N GLU A 72 -6.77 -20.01 2.63
CA GLU A 72 -5.83 -20.73 1.77
C GLU A 72 -5.25 -19.87 0.65
N ALA A 73 -5.50 -18.56 0.65
CA ALA A 73 -4.85 -17.63 -0.26
C ALA A 73 -3.32 -17.82 -0.29
N GLN A 74 -2.75 -17.91 -1.49
CA GLN A 74 -1.33 -18.17 -1.73
C GLN A 74 -0.70 -17.04 -2.56
N VAL A 75 0.59 -16.79 -2.31
CA VAL A 75 1.39 -15.90 -3.14
C VAL A 75 1.82 -16.68 -4.39
N VAL A 76 1.30 -16.29 -5.55
CA VAL A 76 1.62 -16.92 -6.84
C VAL A 76 2.83 -16.25 -7.48
N TYR A 77 2.98 -14.94 -7.27
CA TYR A 77 4.07 -14.16 -7.82
C TYR A 77 4.43 -13.00 -6.91
N ALA A 78 5.72 -12.71 -6.80
CA ALA A 78 6.20 -11.53 -6.11
C ALA A 78 7.44 -10.97 -6.80
N LYS A 79 7.41 -9.67 -7.09
CA LYS A 79 8.56 -8.91 -7.59
C LYS A 79 8.66 -7.61 -6.83
N LEU A 80 9.58 -7.57 -5.87
CA LEU A 80 9.80 -6.44 -4.98
C LEU A 80 11.05 -5.65 -5.40
N PRO A 81 11.11 -4.34 -5.13
CA PRO A 81 12.33 -3.55 -5.35
C PRO A 81 13.50 -4.10 -4.52
N PRO A 82 14.75 -4.00 -5.02
CA PRO A 82 15.91 -4.41 -4.25
C PRO A 82 16.04 -3.58 -2.97
N GLY A 83 16.40 -4.27 -1.87
CA GLY A 83 16.53 -3.67 -0.54
C GLY A 83 15.19 -3.27 0.09
N VAL A 84 14.08 -3.93 -0.23
CA VAL A 84 12.74 -3.61 0.28
C VAL A 84 12.65 -3.51 1.82
N HIS A 85 13.45 -4.28 2.56
CA HIS A 85 13.52 -4.23 4.03
C HIS A 85 13.99 -2.89 4.61
N LEU A 86 14.71 -2.08 3.82
CA LEU A 86 15.20 -0.76 4.23
C LEU A 86 14.23 0.38 3.88
N ARG A 87 13.04 0.06 3.37
CA ARG A 87 12.12 1.02 2.75
C ARG A 87 10.83 1.15 3.54
N LYS A 88 10.25 2.36 3.54
CA LYS A 88 8.82 2.52 3.82
C LYS A 88 8.01 2.09 2.60
N ILE A 89 6.95 1.34 2.83
CA ILE A 89 6.15 0.68 1.80
C ILE A 89 4.74 1.24 1.82
N LEU A 90 4.30 1.81 0.70
CA LEU A 90 2.89 2.06 0.42
C LEU A 90 2.29 0.79 -0.19
N LEU A 91 1.63 -0.02 0.64
CA LEU A 91 0.94 -1.22 0.20
C LEU A 91 -0.44 -0.83 -0.34
N MET A 92 -0.67 -0.98 -1.63
CA MET A 92 -1.87 -0.50 -2.32
C MET A 92 -2.84 -1.65 -2.58
N TYR A 93 -4.05 -1.53 -2.00
CA TYR A 93 -5.15 -2.45 -2.25
C TYR A 93 -6.50 -1.77 -2.03
N PRO A 94 -7.29 -1.48 -3.09
CA PRO A 94 -8.41 -0.55 -3.02
C PRO A 94 -9.59 -1.03 -2.16
N ILE A 95 -9.75 -2.35 -1.97
CA ILE A 95 -10.87 -2.92 -1.22
C ILE A 95 -10.37 -3.81 -0.09
N LEU A 96 -10.57 -3.36 1.15
CA LEU A 96 -10.29 -4.14 2.34
C LEU A 96 -11.58 -4.78 2.86
N HIS A 97 -11.92 -5.99 2.37
CA HIS A 97 -13.07 -6.75 2.88
C HIS A 97 -12.73 -7.56 4.15
N THR A 98 -12.22 -8.79 4.01
CA THR A 98 -11.81 -9.63 5.16
C THR A 98 -10.40 -9.32 5.64
N GLY A 99 -9.58 -8.71 4.78
CA GLY A 99 -8.15 -8.48 5.02
C GLY A 99 -7.25 -9.67 4.71
N THR A 100 -7.77 -10.80 4.23
CA THR A 100 -6.94 -12.01 4.04
C THR A 100 -5.83 -11.81 3.01
N ALA A 101 -6.11 -11.17 1.87
CA ALA A 101 -5.10 -10.86 0.86
C ALA A 101 -4.02 -9.91 1.40
N VAL A 102 -4.44 -8.86 2.12
CA VAL A 102 -3.51 -7.91 2.75
C VAL A 102 -2.63 -8.59 3.79
N LEU A 103 -3.20 -9.46 4.63
CA LEU A 103 -2.45 -10.21 5.64
C LEU A 103 -1.42 -11.13 4.99
N LYS A 104 -1.77 -11.82 3.89
CA LYS A 104 -0.81 -12.64 3.12
C LYS A 104 0.30 -11.80 2.48
N ALA A 105 -0.03 -10.60 1.97
CA ALA A 105 0.98 -9.68 1.46
C ALA A 105 1.93 -9.20 2.57
N ILE A 106 1.41 -8.88 3.75
CA ILE A 106 2.22 -8.49 4.91
C ILE A 106 3.08 -9.66 5.39
N ASP A 107 2.55 -10.88 5.43
CA ASP A 107 3.30 -12.09 5.80
C ASP A 107 4.46 -12.34 4.82
N LEU A 108 4.25 -12.14 3.52
CA LEU A 108 5.32 -12.16 2.52
C LEU A 108 6.34 -11.06 2.77
N LEU A 109 5.92 -9.79 2.95
CA LEU A 109 6.84 -8.70 3.22
C LEU A 109 7.68 -8.96 4.49
N ARG A 110 7.09 -9.59 5.51
CA ARG A 110 7.80 -10.03 6.71
C ARG A 110 8.86 -11.09 6.40
N SER A 111 8.61 -12.01 5.48
CA SER A 111 9.64 -12.98 5.04
C SER A 111 10.82 -12.31 4.32
N TYR A 112 10.65 -11.07 3.84
CA TYR A 112 11.71 -10.20 3.33
C TYR A 112 12.32 -9.29 4.42
N ASN A 113 12.05 -9.52 5.71
CA ASN A 113 12.48 -8.70 6.85
C ASN A 113 11.92 -7.27 6.87
N VAL A 114 10.73 -7.05 6.31
CA VAL A 114 10.02 -5.78 6.46
C VAL A 114 9.23 -5.78 7.77
N SER A 115 9.47 -4.77 8.62
CA SER A 115 8.67 -4.53 9.83
C SER A 115 7.28 -3.96 9.48
N ALA A 116 6.25 -4.34 10.24
CA ALA A 116 4.88 -3.86 10.00
C ALA A 116 4.76 -2.32 10.13
N GLU A 117 5.57 -1.69 11.00
CA GLU A 117 5.62 -0.24 11.17
C GLU A 117 6.14 0.50 9.92
N ASN A 118 6.79 -0.23 9.01
CA ASN A 118 7.30 0.29 7.75
C ASN A 118 6.30 0.14 6.60
N ILE A 119 5.13 -0.44 6.87
CA ILE A 119 4.08 -0.64 5.89
C ILE A 119 2.93 0.32 6.20
N ILE A 120 2.52 1.07 5.19
CA ILE A 120 1.32 1.89 5.18
C ILE A 120 0.37 1.26 4.17
N LEU A 121 -0.76 0.75 4.65
CA LEU A 121 -1.81 0.20 3.79
C LEU A 121 -2.68 1.33 3.27
N GLU A 122 -2.61 1.58 1.96
CA GLU A 122 -3.49 2.48 1.22
C GLU A 122 -4.67 1.70 0.67
N THR A 123 -5.88 2.07 1.09
CA THR A 123 -7.12 1.44 0.61
C THR A 123 -8.21 2.49 0.36
N LEU A 124 -9.17 2.23 -0.53
CA LEU A 124 -10.25 3.17 -0.80
C LEU A 124 -11.46 2.86 0.08
N PHE A 125 -11.86 1.59 0.11
CA PHE A 125 -13.03 1.10 0.82
C PHE A 125 -12.63 0.02 1.80
N ALA A 126 -12.93 0.21 3.08
CA ALA A 126 -12.63 -0.75 4.12
C ALA A 126 -13.87 -1.20 4.88
N SER A 127 -13.94 -2.48 5.21
CA SER A 127 -14.94 -2.98 6.14
C SER A 127 -14.41 -2.90 7.59
N PRO A 128 -15.26 -2.66 8.59
CA PRO A 128 -14.84 -2.69 9.99
C PRO A 128 -14.19 -4.02 10.40
N SER A 129 -14.68 -5.15 9.88
CA SER A 129 -14.12 -6.47 10.18
C SER A 129 -12.73 -6.66 9.55
N GLY A 130 -12.54 -6.18 8.32
CA GLY A 130 -11.26 -6.19 7.63
C GLY A 130 -10.19 -5.37 8.34
N VAL A 131 -10.52 -4.14 8.74
CA VAL A 131 -9.62 -3.27 9.51
C VAL A 131 -9.22 -3.94 10.83
N ARG A 132 -10.19 -4.44 11.60
CA ARG A 132 -9.90 -5.12 12.88
C ARG A 132 -9.02 -6.35 12.68
N ASN A 133 -9.30 -7.17 11.67
CA ASN A 133 -8.53 -8.38 11.40
C ASN A 133 -7.07 -8.07 11.05
N VAL A 134 -6.85 -7.04 10.20
CA VAL A 134 -5.49 -6.62 9.83
C VAL A 134 -4.73 -6.05 11.03
N LEU A 135 -5.33 -5.14 11.80
CA LEU A 135 -4.69 -4.48 12.93
C LEU A 135 -4.49 -5.39 14.14
N ALA A 136 -5.41 -6.34 14.39
CA ALA A 136 -5.25 -7.31 15.48
C ALA A 136 -3.97 -8.17 15.32
N ARG A 137 -3.60 -8.48 14.07
CA ARG A 137 -2.37 -9.22 13.76
C ARG A 137 -1.15 -8.32 13.56
N ASN A 138 -1.35 -7.04 13.25
CA ASN A 138 -0.29 -6.09 12.91
C ASN A 138 -0.58 -4.72 13.57
N PRO A 139 -0.48 -4.61 14.91
CA PRO A 139 -0.90 -3.39 15.62
C PRO A 139 -0.07 -2.15 15.30
N ALA A 140 1.15 -2.33 14.79
CA ALA A 140 2.03 -1.23 14.37
C ALA A 140 1.80 -0.77 12.92
N LEU A 141 0.89 -1.41 12.16
CA LEU A 141 0.58 -1.05 10.79
C LEU A 141 -0.25 0.24 10.74
N THR A 142 0.08 1.15 9.82
CA THR A 142 -0.78 2.31 9.50
C THR A 142 -1.73 1.95 8.37
N ILE A 143 -3.02 2.23 8.53
CA ILE A 143 -4.03 2.09 7.47
C ILE A 143 -4.57 3.49 7.13
N VAL A 144 -4.49 3.85 5.85
CA VAL A 144 -5.10 5.06 5.30
C VAL A 144 -6.24 4.61 4.39
N THR A 145 -7.46 5.05 4.73
CA THR A 145 -8.67 4.71 3.96
C THR A 145 -9.56 5.91 3.71
N SER A 146 -10.23 5.95 2.56
CA SER A 146 -11.19 7.00 2.24
C SER A 146 -12.55 6.77 2.91
N GLU A 147 -12.95 5.50 3.08
CA GLU A 147 -14.27 5.15 3.60
C GLU A 147 -14.24 3.86 4.42
N ILE A 148 -14.98 3.84 5.53
CA ILE A 148 -15.28 2.63 6.31
C ILE A 148 -16.78 2.36 6.22
N HIS A 149 -17.15 1.23 5.63
CA HIS A 149 -18.55 0.85 5.44
C HIS A 149 -18.77 -0.67 5.59
N SER A 150 -19.97 -1.08 5.99
CA SER A 150 -20.29 -2.50 6.21
C SER A 150 -20.25 -3.33 4.92
N VAL A 151 -20.56 -2.68 3.79
CA VAL A 151 -20.53 -3.25 2.45
C VAL A 151 -19.45 -2.54 1.65
N VAL A 152 -18.53 -3.30 1.06
CA VAL A 152 -17.49 -2.78 0.15
C VAL A 152 -17.82 -3.13 -1.30
N PRO A 153 -17.40 -2.32 -2.29
CA PRO A 153 -17.80 -2.49 -3.68
C PRO A 153 -17.02 -3.60 -4.38
N TRP A 154 -17.49 -4.85 -4.30
CA TRP A 154 -16.84 -6.04 -4.86
C TRP A 154 -16.52 -5.97 -6.36
N HIS A 155 -17.29 -5.20 -7.13
CA HIS A 155 -17.15 -5.09 -8.58
C HIS A 155 -16.11 -4.05 -9.04
N PHE A 156 -15.41 -3.38 -8.12
CA PHE A 156 -14.43 -2.33 -8.46
C PHE A 156 -13.42 -2.78 -9.50
N GLU A 157 -12.86 -3.98 -9.35
CA GLU A 157 -11.85 -4.50 -10.27
C GLU A 157 -12.40 -4.72 -11.68
N HIS A 158 -13.61 -5.29 -11.80
CA HIS A 158 -14.25 -5.51 -13.10
C HIS A 158 -14.60 -4.20 -13.79
N LEU A 159 -15.11 -3.23 -13.02
CA LEU A 159 -15.45 -1.90 -13.56
C LEU A 159 -14.20 -1.12 -13.96
N TYR A 160 -13.12 -1.19 -13.17
CA TYR A 160 -11.88 -0.46 -13.46
C TYR A 160 -11.15 -1.02 -14.67
N PHE A 161 -11.05 -2.35 -14.80
CA PHE A 161 -10.33 -3.00 -15.90
C PHE A 161 -11.21 -3.34 -17.11
N GLY A 162 -12.54 -3.19 -17.01
CA GLY A 162 -13.48 -3.51 -18.08
C GLY A 162 -13.55 -5.01 -18.39
N THR A 163 -13.25 -5.87 -17.42
CA THR A 163 -13.32 -7.33 -17.58
C THR A 163 -14.64 -7.83 -17.01
N VAL A 164 -15.52 -8.31 -17.90
CA VAL A 164 -16.75 -9.04 -17.57
C VAL A 164 -16.46 -10.51 -17.25
#